data_AF-A0A950KVJ8-F1
#
_entry.id   AF-A0A950KVJ8-F1
#
_cell.length_a   1.000
_cell.length_b   1.000
_cell.length_c   1.000
_cell.angle_alpha   90.00
_cell.angle_beta   90.00
_cell.angle_gamma   90.00
#
_symmetry.space_group_name_H-M   'P 1'
#
loop_
_entity.id
_entity.type
_entity.pdbx_description
1 polymer ?
#
loop_
_entity_poly.entity_id
_entity_poly.type
_entity_poly.pdbx_seq_one_letter_code
_entity_poly.pdbx_strand_id
1 'polypeptide(L)' 'KRFYREPDHIRLQPENDGMEPIRSRDVEVLGRVVGLMRNLS' A
#
# COMPACT_ATOMS: atom_id res chain seq x y z
N LYS A 1 1.78 -0.03 -2.85
CA LYS A 1 1.43 -0.97 -1.75
C LYS A 1 -0.04 -1.29 -1.86
N ARG A 2 -0.42 -2.53 -1.58
CA ARG A 2 -1.82 -2.96 -1.54
C ARG A 2 -2.39 -2.73 -0.15
N PHE A 3 -3.61 -2.20 -0.10
CA PHE A 3 -4.31 -1.88 1.13
C PHE A 3 -5.16 -3.07 1.57
N TYR A 4 -5.04 -3.47 2.83
CA TYR A 4 -5.89 -4.45 3.47
C TYR A 4 -6.42 -3.90 4.80
N ARG A 5 -7.71 -4.08 5.05
CA ARG A 5 -8.33 -3.76 6.34
C ARG A 5 -8.47 -5.06 7.15
N GLU A 6 -7.60 -5.23 8.14
CA GLU A 6 -7.66 -6.34 9.07
C GLU A 6 -8.50 -5.94 10.30
N PRO A 7 -8.95 -6.89 11.14
CA PRO A 7 -9.82 -6.58 12.27
C PRO A 7 -9.24 -5.58 13.27
N ASP A 8 -7.92 -5.55 13.45
CA ASP A 8 -7.23 -4.79 14.50
C ASP A 8 -6.27 -3.71 13.97
N HIS A 9 -5.96 -3.72 12.66
CA HIS A 9 -5.06 -2.75 12.03
C HIS A 9 -5.26 -2.70 10.49
N ILE A 10 -4.64 -1.69 9.87
CA ILE A 10 -4.46 -1.63 8.42
C ILE A 10 -3.10 -2.20 8.06
N ARG A 11 -3.08 -3.08 7.06
CA ARG A 11 -1.84 -3.59 6.46
C ARG A 11 -1.62 -2.99 5.07
N LEU A 12 -0.45 -2.38 4.88
CA LEU A 12 0.04 -1.92 3.58
C LEU A 12 1.10 -2.89 3.07
N GLN A 13 0.69 -3.77 2.17
CA GLN A 13 1.53 -4.83 1.61
C GLN A 13 2.38 -4.30 0.44
N PRO A 14 3.72 -4.42 0.46
CA PRO A 14 4.54 -4.22 -0.72
C PRO A 14 4.35 -5.38 -1.72
N GLU A 15 4.56 -5.09 -3.01
CA GLU A 15 4.57 -6.10 -4.09
C GLU A 15 5.98 -6.71 -4.29
N ASN A 16 6.97 -6.29 -3.49
CA ASN A 16 8.32 -6.85 -3.47
C ASN A 16 8.44 -7.74 -2.22
N ASP A 17 8.70 -9.02 -2.42
CA ASP A 17 8.74 -10.05 -1.36
C ASP A 17 9.88 -9.87 -0.36
N GLY A 18 10.94 -9.12 -0.72
CA GLY A 18 12.02 -8.78 0.20
C GLY A 18 11.68 -7.67 1.19
N MET A 19 10.48 -7.07 1.12
CA MET A 19 10.04 -5.99 1.98
C MET A 19 8.96 -6.44 2.96
N GLU A 20 9.10 -6.07 4.23
CA GLU A 20 8.08 -6.38 5.23
C GLU A 20 6.81 -5.51 5.06
N PRO A 21 5.62 -6.04 5.43
CA PRO A 21 4.38 -5.27 5.45
C PRO A 21 4.39 -4.19 6.52
N ILE A 22 3.80 -3.03 6.22
CA ILE A 22 3.56 -1.98 7.23
C ILE A 22 2.21 -2.25 7.89
N ARG A 23 2.17 -2.26 9.22
CA ARG A 23 0.96 -2.47 10.03
C ARG A 23 0.75 -1.25 10.92
N SER A 24 -0.39 -0.57 10.80
CA SER A 24 -0.72 0.61 11.61
C SER A 24 -2.21 0.73 11.84
N ARG A 25 -2.58 1.32 12.98
CA ARG A 25 -3.96 1.74 13.28
C ARG A 25 -4.23 3.19 12.88
N ASP A 26 -3.16 3.97 12.75
CA ASP A 26 -3.22 5.37 12.34
C ASP A 26 -2.71 5.48 10.91
N VAL A 27 -3.66 5.61 9.97
CA VAL A 27 -3.39 5.75 8.54
C VAL A 27 -4.40 6.70 7.91
N GLU A 28 -3.90 7.53 7.00
CA GLU A 28 -4.73 8.37 6.14
C GLU A 28 -4.64 7.86 4.69
N VAL A 29 -5.79 7.61 4.06
CA VAL A 29 -5.85 7.21 2.65
C VAL A 29 -5.96 8.46 1.78
N LEU A 30 -4.85 8.84 1.13
CA LEU A 30 -4.80 10.03 0.27
C LEU A 30 -5.58 9.89 -1.04
N GLY A 31 -5.80 8.67 -1.51
CA GLY A 31 -6.53 8.41 -2.75
C GLY A 31 -6.34 7.00 -3.30
N ARG A 32 -7.03 6.68 -4.40
CA ARG A 32 -6.92 5.40 -5.10
C ARG A 32 -6.04 5.57 -6.34
N VAL A 33 -5.07 4.67 -6.52
CA VAL A 33 -4.29 4.60 -7.76
C VAL A 33 -5.21 4.14 -8.91
N VAL A 34 -5.29 4.95 -9.98
CA VAL A 34 -6.14 4.68 -11.15
C VAL A 34 -5.35 4.37 -12.43
N GLY A 35 -4.06 4.66 -12.46
CA GLY A 35 -3.19 4.42 -13.61
C GLY A 35 -1.73 4.60 -13.25
N LEU A 36 -0.85 4.09 -14.10
CA LEU A 36 0.60 4.25 -13.98
C LEU A 36 1.14 4.77 -15.31
N MET A 37 1.95 5.83 -15.26
CA MET A 37 2.66 6.35 -16.42
C MET A 37 4.15 6.10 -16.24
N ARG A 38 4.77 5.44 -17.22
CA ARG A 38 6.22 5.24 -17.27
C ARG A 38 6.78 6.09 -18.38
N ASN A 39 7.68 7.01 -18.04
CA ASN A 39 8.50 7.69 -19.03
C ASN A 39 9.67 6.76 -19.44
N LEU A 40 9.89 6.60 -20.75
CA LEU A 40 10.91 5.72 -21.34
C LEU A 40 12.05 6.48 -22.04
N SER A 41 12.04 7.81 -21.93
CA SER A 41 13.06 8.70 -22.49
C SER A 41 14.45 8.45 -21.91
#